data_AF-A0A2N2WUX2-F1
#
_entry.id   AF-A0A2N2WUX2-F1
#
_cell.length_a   1.000
_cell.length_b   1.000
_cell.length_c   1.000
_cell.angle_alpha   90.00
_cell.angle_beta   90.00
_cell.angle_gamma   90.00
#
_symmetry.space_group_name_H-M   'P 1'
#
loop_
_entity.id
_entity.type
_entity.pdbx_description
1 polymer ?
#
loop_
_entity_poly.entity_id
_entity_poly.type
_entity_poly.pdbx_seq_one_letter_code
_entity_poly.pdbx_strand_id
1 'polypeptide(L)'
;DLLHERYQGIRPAPGYPACPDHTEKITLWELLKVKENIGVELTESLAMWPAASVSGYYFGNENAKYFGVGKITEEQVKDFAGRKNMDFEIAKKWLRPNLSE
;
A
#
# COMPACT_ATOMS: atom_id res chain seq x y z
N ASP A 1 19.56 -16.91 4.22
CA ASP A 1 18.85 -16.92 2.92
C ASP A 1 17.57 -16.08 2.90
N LEU A 2 16.61 -16.27 3.82
CA LEU A 2 15.35 -15.48 3.83
C LEU A 2 15.56 -13.96 3.97
N LEU A 3 16.51 -13.52 4.81
CA LEU A 3 16.84 -12.09 4.96
C LEU A 3 17.51 -11.47 3.72
N HIS A 4 18.13 -12.30 2.89
CA HIS A 4 18.70 -11.89 1.60
C HIS A 4 17.69 -12.05 0.46
N GLU A 5 16.43 -12.35 0.78
CA GLU A 5 15.33 -12.51 -0.17
C GLU A 5 15.61 -13.57 -1.25
N ARG A 6 16.37 -14.62 -0.91
CA ARG A 6 16.67 -15.73 -1.83
C ARG A 6 15.51 -16.72 -1.90
N TYR A 7 14.37 -16.25 -2.39
CA TYR A 7 13.17 -17.03 -2.69
C TYR A 7 12.43 -16.38 -3.87
N GLN A 8 11.48 -17.11 -4.46
CA GLN A 8 10.65 -16.59 -5.55
C GLN A 8 9.53 -15.70 -5.02
N GLY A 9 9.31 -14.57 -5.68
CA GLY A 9 8.21 -13.65 -5.39
C GLY A 9 8.54 -12.57 -4.36
N ILE A 10 7.56 -11.71 -4.07
CA ILE A 10 7.70 -10.58 -3.14
C ILE A 10 6.45 -10.41 -2.27
N ARG A 11 6.62 -9.68 -1.16
CA ARG A 11 5.55 -9.34 -0.21
C ARG A 11 5.48 -7.82 0.09
N PRO A 12 5.13 -6.96 -0.88
CA PRO A 12 5.07 -5.52 -0.67
C PRO A 12 3.94 -5.14 0.27
N ALA A 13 4.17 -4.10 1.07
CA ALA A 13 3.23 -3.58 2.06
C ALA A 13 2.81 -2.16 1.69
N PRO A 14 1.50 -1.83 1.70
CA PRO A 14 1.05 -0.46 1.40
C PRO A 14 1.75 0.58 2.29
N GLY A 15 2.17 1.69 1.69
CA GLY A 15 2.98 2.75 2.29
C GLY A 15 4.48 2.65 2.01
N TYR A 16 4.97 1.51 1.52
CA TYR A 16 6.36 1.39 1.05
C TYR A 16 6.52 1.95 -0.37
N PRO A 17 7.74 2.27 -0.82
CA PRO A 17 7.97 2.87 -2.15
C PRO A 17 7.37 2.11 -3.34
N ALA A 18 7.19 0.79 -3.23
CA ALA A 18 6.58 -0.05 -4.28
C ALA A 18 5.05 0.06 -4.36
N CYS A 19 4.40 0.52 -3.29
CA CYS A 19 2.95 0.73 -3.22
C CYS A 19 2.67 1.83 -2.18
N PRO A 20 2.95 3.11 -2.51
CA PRO A 20 3.00 4.19 -1.51
C PRO A 20 1.64 4.60 -0.94
N ASP A 21 0.53 4.21 -1.58
CA ASP A 21 -0.82 4.51 -1.10
C ASP A 21 -1.14 3.71 0.18
N HIS A 22 -1.21 4.39 1.32
CA HIS A 22 -1.61 3.76 2.58
C HIS A 22 -3.06 3.30 2.60
N THR A 23 -3.94 3.89 1.77
CA THR A 23 -5.40 3.59 1.78
C THR A 23 -5.72 2.18 1.28
N GLU A 24 -4.80 1.53 0.58
CA GLU A 24 -4.93 0.12 0.21
C GLU A 24 -4.97 -0.84 1.41
N LYS A 25 -4.52 -0.41 2.60
CA LYS A 25 -4.71 -1.20 3.82
C LYS A 25 -6.19 -1.44 4.12
N ILE A 26 -7.08 -0.52 3.75
CA ILE A 26 -8.53 -0.67 3.94
C ILE A 26 -9.03 -1.90 3.18
N THR A 27 -8.63 -2.04 1.91
CA THR A 27 -8.98 -3.20 1.09
C THR A 27 -8.46 -4.51 1.68
N LEU A 28 -7.23 -4.54 2.19
CA LEU A 28 -6.70 -5.73 2.89
C LEU A 28 -7.52 -6.06 4.14
N TRP A 29 -7.91 -5.05 4.91
CA TRP A 29 -8.70 -5.21 6.14
C TRP A 29 -10.09 -5.77 5.85
N GLU A 30 -10.77 -5.25 4.84
CA GLU A 30 -12.09 -5.68 4.40
C GLU A 30 -12.05 -7.11 3.83
N LEU A 31 -11.11 -7.37 2.92
CA LEU A 31 -11.00 -8.66 2.24
C LEU A 31 -10.70 -9.80 3.21
N LEU A 32 -9.77 -9.57 4.15
CA LEU A 32 -9.29 -10.59 5.08
C LEU A 32 -10.03 -10.59 6.42
N LYS A 33 -10.96 -9.65 6.63
CA LYS A 33 -11.68 -9.45 7.91
C LYS A 33 -10.72 -9.39 9.11
N VAL A 34 -9.71 -8.54 8.99
CA VAL A 34 -8.53 -8.57 9.88
C VAL A 34 -8.90 -8.27 11.33
N LYS A 35 -9.77 -7.29 11.57
CA LYS A 35 -10.20 -6.93 12.92
C LYS A 35 -10.95 -8.08 13.58
N GLU A 36 -11.84 -8.73 12.85
CA GLU A 36 -12.65 -9.84 13.34
C GLU A 36 -11.82 -11.10 13.60
N ASN A 37 -10.88 -11.39 12.70
CA ASN A 37 -10.09 -12.62 12.76
C ASN A 37 -8.92 -12.56 13.72
N ILE A 38 -8.23 -11.41 13.83
CA ILE A 38 -7.00 -11.30 14.62
C ILE A 38 -6.95 -10.05 15.54
N GLY A 39 -7.99 -9.23 15.57
CA GLY A 39 -8.08 -8.08 16.49
C GLY A 39 -7.19 -6.88 16.15
N VAL A 40 -6.48 -6.91 15.02
CA VAL A 40 -5.63 -5.78 14.59
C VAL A 40 -6.49 -4.74 13.88
N GLU A 41 -6.34 -3.48 14.25
CA GLU A 41 -7.14 -2.36 13.76
C GLU A 41 -6.31 -1.36 12.94
N LEU A 42 -6.97 -0.56 12.11
CA LEU A 42 -6.38 0.61 11.47
C LEU A 42 -6.78 1.87 12.23
N THR A 43 -5.81 2.72 12.53
CA THR A 43 -6.06 4.07 13.07
C THR A 43 -6.62 4.98 11.98
N GLU A 44 -7.04 6.19 12.34
CA GLU A 44 -7.48 7.21 11.37
C GLU A 44 -6.41 7.56 10.33
N SER A 45 -5.13 7.45 10.69
CA SER A 45 -3.98 7.63 9.79
C SER A 45 -3.55 6.34 9.08
N LEU A 46 -4.32 5.26 9.23
CA LEU A 46 -4.06 3.93 8.68
C LEU A 46 -2.78 3.27 9.20
N ALA A 47 -2.31 3.67 10.39
CA ALA A 47 -1.34 2.87 11.12
C ALA A 47 -2.02 1.63 11.71
N MET A 48 -1.28 0.52 11.83
CA MET A 48 -1.81 -0.71 12.42
C MET A 48 -1.71 -0.66 13.95
N TRP A 49 -2.73 -1.14 14.64
CA TRP A 49 -2.77 -1.28 16.09
C TRP A 49 -3.14 -2.72 16.48
N PRO A 50 -2.32 -3.43 17.29
CA PRO A 50 -1.07 -2.99 17.94
C PRO A 50 0.04 -2.61 16.97
N ALA A 51 0.96 -1.73 17.41
CA ALA A 51 2.04 -1.21 16.56
C ALA A 51 2.99 -2.31 16.03
N ALA A 52 3.15 -3.41 16.77
CA ALA A 52 3.94 -4.57 16.35
C ALA A 52 3.16 -5.46 15.36
N SER A 53 2.76 -4.88 14.23
CA SER A 53 1.98 -5.55 13.18
C SER A 53 2.61 -5.36 11.80
N VAL A 54 2.39 -6.33 10.91
CA VAL A 54 2.80 -6.28 9.50
C VAL A 54 1.65 -6.77 8.63
N SER A 55 1.42 -6.09 7.51
CA SER A 55 0.46 -6.51 6.47
C SER A 55 1.05 -6.25 5.09
N GLY A 56 0.54 -6.92 4.08
CA GLY A 56 0.98 -6.74 2.70
C GLY A 56 0.34 -7.74 1.75
N TYR A 57 0.84 -7.71 0.52
CA TYR A 57 0.42 -8.61 -0.56
C TYR A 57 1.37 -9.79 -0.69
N TYR A 58 1.02 -10.76 -1.52
CA TYR A 58 1.93 -11.79 -2.01
C TYR A 58 1.87 -11.82 -3.54
N PHE A 59 3.02 -11.70 -4.18
CA PHE A 59 3.19 -11.88 -5.62
C PHE A 59 4.10 -13.09 -5.87
N GLY A 60 3.57 -14.13 -6.52
CA GLY A 60 4.30 -15.38 -6.78
C GLY A 60 5.08 -15.43 -8.09
N ASN A 61 5.07 -14.36 -8.90
CA ASN A 61 5.76 -14.34 -10.19
C ASN A 61 7.29 -14.30 -9.99
N GLU A 62 8.04 -15.07 -10.78
CA GLU A 62 9.51 -15.15 -10.72
C GLU A 62 10.22 -13.83 -11.05
N ASN A 63 9.58 -12.98 -11.84
CA ASN A 63 10.10 -11.68 -12.26
C ASN A 63 9.62 -10.54 -11.35
N ALA A 64 8.80 -10.83 -10.32
CA ALA A 64 8.36 -9.83 -9.38
C ALA A 64 9.54 -9.31 -8.55
N LYS A 65 9.70 -7.99 -8.49
CA LYS A 65 10.78 -7.32 -7.77
C LYS A 65 10.25 -6.08 -7.07
N TYR A 66 10.89 -5.72 -5.95
CA TYR A 66 10.66 -4.43 -5.33
C TYR A 66 11.24 -3.33 -6.22
N PHE A 67 10.41 -2.37 -6.63
CA PHE A 67 10.83 -1.14 -7.29
C PHE A 67 10.08 0.04 -6.67
N GLY A 68 10.67 1.23 -6.63
CA GLY A 68 9.98 2.43 -6.19
C GLY A 68 9.14 3.00 -7.32
N VAL A 69 7.88 3.40 -7.04
CA VAL A 69 7.02 4.10 -8.01
C VAL A 69 7.64 5.43 -8.44
N GLY A 70 8.40 6.09 -7.56
CA GLY A 70 9.04 7.37 -7.86
C GLY A 70 8.05 8.53 -7.86
N LYS A 71 8.37 9.56 -8.67
CA LYS A 71 7.54 10.75 -8.83
C LYS A 71 6.44 10.52 -9.88
N ILE A 72 5.21 10.95 -9.59
CA ILE A 72 4.03 10.82 -10.43
C ILE A 72 3.41 12.18 -10.71
N THR A 73 2.79 12.34 -11.88
CA THR A 73 2.18 13.60 -12.31
C THR A 73 0.79 13.79 -11.69
N GLU A 74 0.30 15.04 -11.70
CA GLU A 74 -1.09 15.31 -11.30
C GLU A 74 -2.10 14.57 -12.18
N GLU A 75 -1.81 14.40 -13.47
CA GLU A 75 -2.65 13.63 -14.39
C GLU A 75 -2.81 12.18 -13.90
N GLN A 76 -1.70 11.54 -13.51
CA GLN A 76 -1.74 10.18 -12.96
C GLN A 76 -2.52 10.12 -11.63
N VAL A 77 -2.41 11.15 -10.78
CA VAL A 77 -3.20 11.22 -9.53
C VAL A 77 -4.69 11.40 -9.82
N LYS A 78 -5.08 12.18 -10.84
CA LYS A 78 -6.48 12.33 -11.25
C LYS A 78 -7.08 11.02 -11.75
N ASP A 79 -6.35 10.29 -12.61
CA ASP A 79 -6.77 8.97 -13.08
C ASP A 79 -6.92 7.97 -11.92
N PHE A 80 -5.93 7.94 -11.03
CA PHE A 80 -5.96 7.11 -9.82
C PHE A 80 -7.17 7.43 -8.92
N ALA A 81 -7.44 8.71 -8.68
CA ALA A 81 -8.58 9.17 -7.90
C ALA A 81 -9.91 8.69 -8.50
N GLY A 82 -10.05 8.79 -9.83
CA GLY A 82 -11.19 8.28 -10.58
C GLY A 82 -11.38 6.77 -10.41
N ARG A 83 -10.30 5.98 -10.54
CA ARG A 83 -10.35 4.51 -10.35
C ARG A 83 -10.72 4.09 -8.94
N LYS A 84 -10.32 4.86 -7.92
CA LYS A 84 -10.65 4.60 -6.51
C LYS A 84 -11.99 5.21 -6.08
N ASN A 85 -12.68 5.93 -6.95
CA ASN A 85 -13.84 6.74 -6.59
C ASN A 85 -13.54 7.64 -5.37
N MET A 86 -12.36 8.25 -5.37
CA MET A 86 -11.84 9.10 -4.31
C MET A 86 -11.77 10.54 -4.81
N ASP A 87 -12.04 11.50 -3.93
CA ASP A 87 -11.83 12.91 -4.25
C ASP A 87 -10.36 13.19 -4.59
N PHE A 88 -10.13 14.04 -5.59
CA PHE A 88 -8.79 14.34 -6.09
C PHE A 88 -7.88 14.95 -5.02
N GLU A 89 -8.39 15.87 -4.19
CA GLU A 89 -7.59 16.49 -3.13
C GLU A 89 -7.23 15.50 -2.03
N ILE A 90 -8.11 14.54 -1.75
CA ILE A 90 -7.82 13.42 -0.84
C ILE A 90 -6.73 12.53 -1.41
N ALA A 91 -6.83 12.12 -2.68
CA ALA A 91 -5.81 11.31 -3.34
C ALA A 91 -4.45 12.02 -3.38
N LYS A 92 -4.45 13.32 -3.71
CA LYS A 92 -3.27 14.19 -3.71
C LYS A 92 -2.63 14.29 -2.33
N LYS A 93 -3.43 14.35 -1.25
CA LYS A 93 -2.93 14.34 0.14
C LYS A 93 -2.19 13.05 0.47
N TRP A 94 -2.77 11.89 0.14
CA TRP A 94 -2.17 10.58 0.42
C TRP A 94 -0.91 10.31 -0.40
N LEU A 95 -0.90 10.73 -1.67
CA LEU A 95 0.22 10.52 -2.60
C LEU A 95 1.19 11.71 -2.65
N ARG A 96 1.05 12.70 -1.77
CA ARG A 96 1.90 13.90 -1.73
C ARG A 96 3.40 13.61 -1.79
N PRO A 97 3.96 12.60 -1.07
CA PRO A 97 5.39 12.30 -1.16
C PRO A 97 5.85 11.91 -2.59
N ASN A 98 4.94 11.32 -3.36
CA ASN A 98 5.18 10.85 -4.71
C ASN A 98 4.82 11.88 -5.78
N LEU A 99 4.15 12.99 -5.47
CA LEU A 99 3.81 13.98 -6.48
C LEU A 99 5.07 14.69 -7.02
N SER A 100 5.18 14.80 -8.35
CA SER A 100 6.17 15.66 -9.03
C SER A 100 5.81 17.12 -8.80
N GLU A 101 6.82 18.00 -8.76
CA GLU A 101 6.59 19.45 -8.76
C GLU A 101 5.75 19.92 -9.96
#